data_AF-A0AAJ2LMY5-F1
#
_entry.id   AF-A0AAJ2LMY5-F1
#
_cell.length_a   1.000
_cell.length_b   1.000
_cell.length_c   1.000
_cell.angle_alpha   90.00
_cell.angle_beta   90.00
_cell.angle_gamma   90.00
#
_symmetry.space_group_name_H-M   'P 1'
#
loop_
_entity.id
_entity.type
_entity.pdbx_description
1 polymer ?
#
loop_
_entity_poly.entity_id
_entity_poly.type
_entity_poly.pdbx_seq_one_letter_code
_entity_poly.pdbx_strand_id
1 'polypeptide(L)'
;TIDSDGGATPSGAFANINIAFSELKQVTIDPFAIYLAPTVNASRTIGSTGSVFNGTALRSGVSKLLQIGDASNKLSINFKDPMSANIQLGNAPQGHLIQLSGSLQSINIPKIKLFSNNTVASDDNSISLDAELKASNASTGISLSGFYLDVAPGGINFGKVGTTDKFDLTLNNVV
;
A
#
# COMPACT_ATOMS: atom_id res chain seq x y z
N THR A 1 -4.11 5.19 -22.60
CA THR A 1 -3.85 5.07 -24.05
C THR A 1 -2.84 3.97 -24.27
N ILE A 2 -3.05 3.14 -25.28
CA ILE A 2 -2.09 2.11 -25.70
C ILE A 2 -1.61 2.54 -27.08
N ASP A 3 -0.30 2.69 -27.23
CA ASP A 3 0.35 2.91 -28.50
C ASP A 3 1.33 1.77 -28.78
N SER A 4 1.25 1.21 -29.97
CA SER A 4 2.06 0.08 -30.43
C SER A 4 2.66 0.35 -31.80
N ASP A 5 2.91 1.61 -32.16
CA ASP A 5 3.92 1.93 -33.14
C ASP A 5 5.24 2.18 -32.40
N GLY A 6 6.34 1.56 -32.85
CA GLY A 6 7.63 1.69 -32.18
C GLY A 6 8.26 3.08 -32.32
N GLY A 7 7.46 4.13 -32.53
CA GLY A 7 7.88 5.30 -33.29
C GLY A 7 8.42 4.88 -34.67
N ALA A 8 8.55 5.80 -35.61
CA ALA A 8 9.22 5.51 -36.88
C ALA A 8 10.75 5.30 -36.75
N THR A 9 11.24 4.76 -35.63
CA THR A 9 12.66 4.61 -35.31
C THR A 9 13.00 3.17 -34.96
N PRO A 10 14.12 2.60 -35.46
CA PRO A 10 14.52 1.19 -35.25
C PRO A 10 14.72 0.75 -33.78
N SER A 11 14.60 1.66 -32.82
CA SER A 11 14.95 1.48 -31.40
C SER A 11 13.88 1.97 -30.43
N GLY A 12 12.64 2.25 -30.87
CA GLY A 12 11.56 2.65 -29.96
C GLY A 12 10.88 1.47 -29.25
N ALA A 13 10.13 1.77 -28.18
CA ALA A 13 9.41 0.75 -27.43
C ALA A 13 8.37 0.04 -28.30
N PHE A 14 8.36 -1.29 -28.31
CA PHE A 14 7.30 -2.10 -28.93
C PHE A 14 5.89 -1.72 -28.45
N ALA A 15 5.74 -1.42 -27.16
CA ALA A 15 4.49 -0.93 -26.61
C ALA A 15 4.73 0.16 -25.56
N ASN A 16 3.91 1.20 -25.64
CA ASN A 16 3.86 2.29 -24.70
C ASN A 16 2.42 2.44 -24.16
N ILE A 17 2.23 2.11 -22.89
CA ILE A 17 0.92 2.08 -22.25
C ILE A 17 0.88 3.15 -21.17
N ASN A 18 0.05 4.17 -21.37
CA ASN A 18 -0.24 5.17 -20.35
C ASN A 18 -1.54 4.82 -19.61
N ILE A 19 -1.43 4.58 -18.31
CA ILE A 19 -2.53 4.37 -17.37
C ILE A 19 -2.62 5.62 -16.50
N ALA A 20 -3.74 6.34 -16.57
CA ALA A 20 -3.97 7.53 -15.77
C ALA A 20 -5.30 7.42 -15.05
N PHE A 21 -5.30 7.72 -13.76
CA PHE A 21 -6.52 7.78 -12.97
C PHE A 21 -6.92 9.25 -12.82
N SER A 22 -7.71 9.77 -13.77
CA SER A 22 -8.01 11.21 -13.87
C SER A 22 -8.59 11.85 -12.60
N GLU A 23 -9.25 11.06 -11.75
CA GLU A 23 -9.94 11.55 -10.56
C GLU A 23 -9.54 10.82 -9.27
N LEU A 24 -8.48 9.99 -9.29
CA LEU A 24 -8.05 9.29 -8.08
C LEU A 24 -7.54 10.29 -7.04
N LYS A 25 -8.33 10.46 -5.96
CA LYS A 25 -7.96 11.29 -4.81
C LYS A 25 -7.43 10.49 -3.64
N GLN A 26 -7.89 9.25 -3.51
CA GLN A 26 -7.56 8.41 -2.36
C GLN A 26 -7.60 6.94 -2.74
N VAL A 27 -6.63 6.18 -2.23
CA VAL A 27 -6.72 4.72 -2.11
C VAL A 27 -6.84 4.39 -0.63
N THR A 28 -7.84 3.58 -0.28
CA THR A 28 -8.08 3.17 1.09
C THR A 28 -8.03 1.66 1.19
N ILE A 29 -7.37 1.15 2.21
CA ILE A 29 -7.34 -0.27 2.55
C ILE A 29 -8.23 -0.46 3.76
N ASP A 30 -9.20 -1.36 3.63
CA ASP A 30 -10.11 -1.66 4.73
C ASP A 30 -9.36 -2.26 5.93
N PRO A 31 -9.82 -1.98 7.16
CA PRO A 31 -9.22 -2.54 8.34
C PRO A 31 -9.22 -4.05 8.30
N PHE A 32 -8.15 -4.64 8.79
CA PHE A 32 -8.03 -6.09 8.87
C PHE A 32 -7.29 -6.52 10.13
N ALA A 33 -7.47 -7.80 10.48
CA ALA A 33 -6.80 -8.40 11.61
C ALA A 33 -6.32 -9.81 11.27
N ILE A 34 -5.22 -10.21 11.89
CA ILE A 34 -4.67 -11.56 11.82
C ILE A 34 -4.94 -12.24 13.16
N TYR A 35 -5.44 -13.47 13.08
CA TYR A 35 -5.77 -14.30 14.24
C TYR A 35 -4.91 -15.56 14.25
N LEU A 36 -4.51 -15.98 15.45
CA LEU A 36 -3.97 -17.30 15.71
C LEU A 36 -5.13 -18.18 16.16
N ALA A 37 -5.29 -19.33 15.53
CA ALA A 37 -6.39 -20.24 15.79
C ALA A 37 -5.87 -21.68 15.91
N PRO A 38 -6.45 -22.49 16.81
CA PRO A 38 -6.16 -23.91 16.84
C PRO A 38 -6.69 -24.58 15.57
N THR A 39 -6.13 -25.73 15.19
CA THR A 39 -6.46 -26.45 13.95
C THR A 39 -7.95 -26.74 13.79
N VAL A 40 -8.67 -26.92 14.91
CA VAL A 40 -10.12 -27.14 14.95
C VAL A 40 -10.95 -25.92 14.51
N ASN A 41 -10.33 -24.73 14.46
CA ASN A 41 -10.92 -23.46 14.05
C ASN A 41 -10.21 -22.89 12.78
N ALA A 42 -9.84 -23.74 11.83
CA ALA A 42 -9.11 -23.37 10.61
C ALA A 42 -10.00 -23.01 9.40
N SER A 43 -11.32 -22.92 9.56
CA SER A 43 -12.22 -22.62 8.44
C SER A 43 -12.07 -21.17 7.98
N ARG A 44 -11.89 -21.00 6.67
CA ARG A 44 -11.78 -19.70 5.99
C ARG A 44 -13.14 -19.08 5.68
N THR A 45 -14.23 -19.85 5.83
CA THR A 45 -15.60 -19.39 5.54
C THR A 45 -16.23 -18.76 6.78
N ILE A 46 -16.61 -17.49 6.68
CA ILE A 46 -17.28 -16.74 7.76
C ILE A 46 -18.58 -17.45 8.14
N GLY A 47 -18.78 -17.69 9.43
CA GLY A 47 -20.00 -18.32 9.96
C GLY A 47 -20.08 -19.84 9.82
N SER A 48 -19.08 -20.49 9.22
CA SER A 48 -19.03 -21.96 9.13
C SER A 48 -18.50 -22.63 10.40
N THR A 49 -18.75 -23.94 10.52
CA THR A 49 -18.07 -24.79 11.51
C THR A 49 -16.56 -24.67 11.31
N GLY A 50 -15.85 -24.25 12.36
CA GLY A 50 -14.41 -24.00 12.33
C GLY A 50 -14.02 -22.55 12.00
N SER A 51 -14.95 -21.60 11.88
CA SER A 51 -14.59 -20.17 11.79
C SER A 51 -13.92 -19.68 13.08
N VAL A 52 -13.06 -18.66 13.00
CA VAL A 52 -12.43 -18.04 14.18
C VAL A 52 -13.43 -17.29 15.08
N PHE A 53 -14.62 -16.98 14.56
CA PHE A 53 -15.71 -16.34 15.28
C PHE A 53 -16.86 -17.30 15.59
N ASN A 54 -17.61 -16.98 16.64
CA ASN A 54 -18.93 -17.48 16.95
C ASN A 54 -19.85 -16.27 17.18
N GLY A 55 -20.61 -15.87 16.15
CA GLY A 55 -21.28 -14.58 16.13
C GLY A 55 -20.25 -13.43 16.10
N THR A 56 -20.36 -12.48 17.02
CA THR A 56 -19.41 -11.35 17.16
C THR A 56 -18.23 -11.66 18.08
N ALA A 57 -18.24 -12.79 18.79
CA ALA A 57 -17.19 -13.19 19.72
C ALA A 57 -16.16 -14.12 19.07
N LEU A 58 -14.93 -14.09 19.56
CA LEU A 58 -13.90 -15.07 19.19
C LEU A 58 -14.23 -16.44 19.78
N ARG A 59 -13.92 -17.51 19.05
CA ARG A 59 -13.99 -18.87 19.59
C ARG A 59 -12.89 -19.11 20.62
N SER A 60 -13.14 -20.05 21.53
CA SER A 60 -12.14 -20.47 22.51
C SER A 60 -10.86 -20.95 21.82
N GLY A 61 -9.72 -20.56 22.38
CA GLY A 61 -8.38 -20.83 21.85
C GLY A 61 -7.95 -19.94 20.68
N VAL A 62 -8.82 -19.08 20.14
CA VAL A 62 -8.45 -18.09 19.13
C VAL A 62 -7.95 -16.83 19.83
N SER A 63 -6.82 -16.30 19.39
CA SER A 63 -6.30 -15.01 19.82
C SER A 63 -6.05 -14.09 18.63
N LYS A 64 -6.29 -12.79 18.82
CA LYS A 64 -5.87 -11.77 17.85
C LYS A 64 -4.36 -11.56 17.98
N LEU A 65 -3.64 -11.49 16.86
CA LEU A 65 -2.18 -11.22 16.81
C LEU A 65 -1.90 -9.79 16.37
N LEU A 66 -2.56 -9.38 15.28
CA LEU A 66 -2.34 -8.10 14.63
C LEU A 66 -3.69 -7.48 14.28
N GLN A 67 -3.81 -6.17 14.47
CA GLN A 67 -4.90 -5.38 13.89
C GLN A 67 -4.31 -4.15 13.21
N ILE A 68 -4.76 -3.89 11.98
CA ILE A 68 -4.43 -2.69 11.22
C ILE A 68 -5.70 -1.88 11.05
N GLY A 69 -5.76 -0.75 11.75
CA GLY A 69 -6.88 0.18 11.70
C GLY A 69 -8.18 -0.31 12.34
N ASP A 70 -9.21 0.52 12.17
CA ASP A 70 -10.57 0.29 12.63
C ASP A 70 -11.58 1.00 11.71
N ALA A 71 -12.88 0.87 11.99
CA ALA A 71 -13.93 1.44 11.15
C ALA A 71 -13.81 2.97 10.97
N SER A 72 -13.19 3.67 11.92
CA SER A 72 -13.00 5.12 11.92
C SER A 72 -11.63 5.55 11.38
N ASN A 73 -10.61 4.68 11.45
CA ASN A 73 -9.25 4.97 11.02
C ASN A 73 -8.72 3.85 10.11
N LYS A 74 -8.76 4.12 8.80
CA LYS A 74 -8.28 3.21 7.74
C LYS A 74 -6.92 3.65 7.22
N LEU A 75 -6.17 2.70 6.68
CA LEU A 75 -4.97 3.01 5.89
C LEU A 75 -5.42 3.73 4.63
N SER A 76 -4.90 4.95 4.44
CA SER A 76 -5.25 5.79 3.29
C SER A 76 -4.02 6.41 2.67
N ILE A 77 -4.00 6.40 1.34
CA ILE A 77 -3.00 7.07 0.50
C ILE A 77 -3.74 8.18 -0.20
N ASN A 78 -3.41 9.42 0.14
CA ASN A 78 -4.06 10.62 -0.37
C ASN A 78 -3.20 11.25 -1.46
N PHE A 79 -3.79 11.53 -2.62
CA PHE A 79 -3.11 12.10 -3.77
C PHE A 79 -3.41 13.60 -3.86
N LYS A 80 -2.36 14.40 -4.02
CA LYS A 80 -2.47 15.83 -4.32
C LYS A 80 -2.81 16.01 -5.81
N ASP A 81 -2.05 15.34 -6.66
CA ASP A 81 -2.32 15.21 -8.10
C ASP A 81 -2.52 13.73 -8.43
N PRO A 82 -3.52 13.39 -9.26
CA PRO A 82 -3.87 11.99 -9.51
C PRO A 82 -2.70 11.20 -10.10
N MET A 83 -2.60 9.94 -9.71
CA MET A 83 -1.53 9.06 -10.16
C MET A 83 -1.68 8.68 -11.64
N SER A 84 -0.55 8.61 -12.34
CA SER A 84 -0.44 7.90 -13.60
C SER A 84 0.81 7.03 -13.64
N ALA A 85 0.78 6.02 -14.50
CA ALA A 85 1.89 5.13 -14.75
C ALA A 85 2.06 4.96 -16.26
N ASN A 86 3.30 5.08 -16.71
CA ASN A 86 3.71 4.74 -18.05
C ASN A 86 4.40 3.37 -18.02
N ILE A 87 4.00 2.44 -18.89
CA ILE A 87 4.61 1.12 -19.02
C ILE A 87 5.22 1.00 -20.41
N GLN A 88 6.52 0.68 -20.48
CA GLN A 88 7.26 0.56 -21.73
C GLN A 88 7.82 -0.85 -21.92
N LEU A 89 7.45 -1.49 -23.03
CA LEU A 89 7.95 -2.81 -23.42
C LEU A 89 8.80 -2.69 -24.67
N GLY A 90 9.99 -3.33 -24.68
CA GLY A 90 10.77 -3.52 -25.91
C GLY A 90 11.58 -2.31 -26.42
N ASN A 91 11.86 -1.31 -25.57
CA ASN A 91 12.81 -0.23 -25.91
C ASN A 91 14.26 -0.71 -25.74
N ALA A 92 15.20 -0.25 -26.57
CA ALA A 92 16.64 -0.57 -26.45
C ALA A 92 17.50 0.70 -26.67
N PRO A 93 18.20 1.21 -25.64
CA PRO A 93 18.22 0.73 -24.26
C PRO A 93 16.83 0.81 -23.63
N GLN A 94 16.44 -0.23 -22.89
CA GLN A 94 15.19 -0.20 -22.15
C GLN A 94 15.34 0.91 -21.11
N GLY A 95 14.46 1.92 -21.15
CA GLY A 95 14.49 3.03 -20.21
C GLY A 95 14.14 2.54 -18.82
N HIS A 96 12.91 2.80 -18.37
CA HIS A 96 12.36 2.11 -17.21
C HIS A 96 11.07 1.41 -17.61
N LEU A 97 10.90 0.15 -17.19
CA LEU A 97 9.70 -0.63 -17.48
C LEU A 97 8.42 0.08 -17.05
N ILE A 98 8.40 0.65 -15.85
CA ILE A 98 7.28 1.45 -15.32
C ILE A 98 7.82 2.78 -14.82
N GLN A 99 7.20 3.88 -15.21
CA GLN A 99 7.45 5.20 -14.66
C GLN A 99 6.17 5.76 -14.05
N LEU A 100 6.28 6.24 -12.81
CA LEU A 100 5.15 6.84 -12.09
C LEU A 100 5.13 8.35 -12.29
N SER A 101 3.95 8.94 -12.09
CA SER A 101 3.68 10.37 -12.15
C SER A 101 2.49 10.71 -11.26
N GLY A 102 2.31 12.00 -10.98
CA GLY A 102 1.37 12.51 -9.97
C GLY A 102 2.08 12.89 -8.67
N SER A 103 1.33 13.13 -7.61
CA SER A 103 1.90 13.53 -6.32
C SER A 103 1.08 13.03 -5.13
N LEU A 104 1.77 12.61 -4.07
CA LEU A 104 1.15 12.22 -2.81
C LEU A 104 1.00 13.43 -1.90
N GLN A 105 -0.14 13.55 -1.23
CA GLN A 105 -0.35 14.50 -0.14
C GLN A 105 0.05 13.89 1.20
N SER A 106 -0.42 12.67 1.47
CA SER A 106 -0.08 11.93 2.68
C SER A 106 -0.35 10.43 2.53
N ILE A 107 0.29 9.65 3.40
CA ILE A 107 -0.06 8.27 3.70
C ILE A 107 -0.38 8.23 5.19
N ASN A 108 -1.63 7.96 5.53
CA ASN A 108 -2.08 7.86 6.91
C ASN A 108 -2.07 6.38 7.28
N ILE A 109 -1.12 5.99 8.13
CA ILE A 109 -1.01 4.63 8.65
C ILE A 109 -1.79 4.60 9.96
N PRO A 110 -2.91 3.88 10.04
CA PRO A 110 -3.75 3.86 11.22
C PRO A 110 -3.04 3.06 12.32
N LYS A 111 -3.66 3.01 13.50
CA LYS A 111 -3.13 2.20 14.61
C LYS A 111 -2.88 0.76 14.17
N ILE A 112 -1.62 0.37 14.24
CA ILE A 112 -1.13 -0.99 14.14
C ILE A 112 -1.03 -1.51 15.56
N LYS A 113 -1.90 -2.45 15.93
CA LYS A 113 -1.91 -3.08 17.25
C LYS A 113 -1.30 -4.48 17.16
N LEU A 114 -0.27 -4.74 17.95
CA LEU A 114 0.28 -6.08 18.18
C LEU A 114 -0.17 -6.57 19.54
N PHE A 115 -0.75 -7.77 19.58
CA PHE A 115 -1.34 -8.34 20.79
C PHE A 115 -0.43 -9.43 21.34
N SER A 116 -0.13 -9.36 22.64
CA SER A 116 0.77 -10.32 23.31
C SER A 116 0.05 -11.57 23.83
N ASN A 117 -1.19 -11.42 24.29
CA ASN A 117 -2.07 -12.52 24.67
C ASN A 117 -3.50 -11.99 24.79
N ASN A 118 -4.34 -12.25 23.79
CA ASN A 118 -5.73 -11.80 23.81
C ASN A 118 -6.70 -12.97 23.84
N THR A 119 -6.79 -13.62 25.01
CA THR A 119 -7.84 -14.60 25.34
C THR A 119 -9.12 -13.95 25.85
N VAL A 120 -9.10 -12.65 26.13
CA VAL A 120 -10.25 -11.84 26.57
C VAL A 120 -10.49 -10.74 25.55
N ALA A 121 -11.74 -10.36 25.32
CA ALA A 121 -12.13 -9.38 24.31
C ALA A 121 -11.76 -7.92 24.66
N SER A 122 -10.74 -7.68 25.48
CA SER A 122 -10.24 -6.33 25.75
C SER A 122 -8.95 -6.06 24.98
N ASP A 123 -8.76 -4.84 24.51
CA ASP A 123 -7.55 -4.45 23.77
C ASP A 123 -6.36 -4.15 24.72
N ASP A 124 -6.48 -4.49 26.01
CA ASP A 124 -5.61 -4.01 27.09
C ASP A 124 -4.18 -4.57 27.04
N ASN A 125 -3.95 -5.67 26.32
CA ASN A 125 -2.64 -6.32 26.18
C ASN A 125 -2.03 -6.10 24.78
N SER A 126 -2.18 -4.89 24.23
CA SER A 126 -1.61 -4.54 22.93
C SER A 126 -0.61 -3.38 23.01
N ILE A 127 0.49 -3.50 22.25
CA ILE A 127 1.28 -2.34 21.87
C ILE A 127 0.68 -1.78 20.59
N SER A 128 0.53 -0.46 20.52
CA SER A 128 -0.04 0.19 19.34
C SER A 128 0.84 1.32 18.88
N LEU A 129 1.13 1.37 17.59
CA LEU A 129 1.79 2.51 16.97
C LEU A 129 0.97 2.98 15.76
N ASP A 130 1.01 4.27 15.48
CA ASP A 130 0.49 4.81 14.22
C ASP A 130 1.50 5.79 13.63
N ALA A 131 1.33 6.07 12.34
CA ALA A 131 2.25 6.94 11.64
C ALA A 131 1.55 7.75 10.55
N GLU A 132 2.10 8.92 10.26
CA GLU A 132 1.71 9.72 9.11
C GLU A 132 2.95 10.08 8.32
N LEU A 133 2.94 9.76 7.04
CA LEU A 133 3.86 10.36 6.07
C LEU A 133 3.11 11.48 5.36
N LYS A 134 3.67 12.69 5.34
CA LYS A 134 3.01 13.86 4.76
C LYS A 134 3.97 14.70 3.95
N ALA A 135 3.49 15.28 2.86
CA ALA A 135 4.26 16.26 2.12
C ALA A 135 4.57 17.47 3.00
N SER A 136 5.84 17.83 3.14
CA SER A 136 6.23 19.05 3.88
C SER A 136 5.72 20.33 3.20
N ASN A 137 5.41 20.26 1.90
CA ASN A 137 4.69 21.30 1.16
C ASN A 137 3.37 20.74 0.59
N ALA A 138 2.25 21.12 1.20
CA ALA A 138 0.92 20.66 0.78
C ALA A 138 0.45 21.22 -0.58
N SER A 139 1.05 22.30 -1.08
CA SER A 139 0.67 22.83 -2.40
C SER A 139 1.22 21.98 -3.55
N THR A 140 2.36 21.31 -3.35
CA THR A 140 3.03 20.51 -4.39
C THR A 140 2.93 19.01 -4.14
N GLY A 141 2.77 18.58 -2.90
CA GLY A 141 2.83 17.16 -2.55
C GLY A 141 4.26 16.58 -2.64
N ILE A 142 4.36 15.26 -2.54
CA ILE A 142 5.56 14.45 -2.81
C ILE A 142 5.41 13.92 -4.23
N SER A 143 6.24 14.37 -5.15
CA SER A 143 6.18 14.00 -6.56
C SER A 143 6.52 12.54 -6.76
N LEU A 144 5.61 11.83 -7.44
CA LEU A 144 5.83 10.49 -7.95
C LEU A 144 6.60 10.49 -9.28
N SER A 145 6.73 11.66 -9.91
CA SER A 145 7.43 11.80 -11.19
C SER A 145 8.88 11.35 -11.08
N GLY A 146 9.29 10.48 -12.00
CA GLY A 146 10.66 9.93 -12.02
C GLY A 146 10.91 8.79 -11.05
N PHE A 147 9.92 8.37 -10.24
CA PHE A 147 9.96 7.04 -9.64
C PHE A 147 9.74 5.98 -10.73
N TYR A 148 10.45 4.87 -10.61
CA TYR A 148 10.41 3.82 -11.61
C TYR A 148 10.57 2.42 -11.04
N LEU A 149 10.02 1.46 -11.78
CA LEU A 149 10.34 0.03 -11.67
C LEU A 149 10.97 -0.41 -12.98
N ASP A 150 12.01 -1.21 -12.90
CA ASP A 150 12.75 -1.68 -14.06
C ASP A 150 13.27 -3.10 -13.89
N VAL A 151 13.54 -3.78 -15.02
CA VAL A 151 14.15 -5.11 -15.04
C VAL A 151 15.55 -4.96 -15.63
N ALA A 152 16.56 -5.00 -14.77
CA ALA A 152 17.95 -4.95 -15.15
C ALA A 152 18.58 -6.36 -15.11
N PRO A 153 19.77 -6.56 -15.71
CA PRO A 153 20.49 -7.85 -15.63
C PRO A 153 20.71 -8.37 -14.19
N GLY A 154 20.69 -7.49 -13.19
CA GLY A 154 20.82 -7.83 -11.76
C GLY A 154 19.51 -8.08 -11.01
N GLY A 155 18.34 -7.89 -11.65
CA GLY A 155 17.02 -8.09 -11.05
C GLY A 155 16.07 -6.91 -11.23
N ILE A 156 15.07 -6.84 -10.34
CA ILE A 156 14.07 -5.76 -10.34
C ILE A 156 14.64 -4.55 -9.60
N ASN A 157 14.75 -3.42 -10.28
CA ASN A 157 15.14 -2.15 -9.71
C ASN A 157 13.89 -1.34 -9.39
N PHE A 158 13.80 -0.82 -8.16
CA PHE A 158 12.89 0.26 -7.81
C PHE A 158 13.74 1.47 -7.44
N GLY A 159 13.44 2.63 -8.01
CA GLY A 159 14.23 3.83 -7.75
C GLY A 159 13.52 5.11 -8.11
N LYS A 160 14.23 6.22 -7.91
CA LYS A 160 13.84 7.55 -8.39
C LYS A 160 15.02 8.21 -9.06
N VAL A 161 14.79 8.82 -10.22
CA VAL A 161 15.78 9.71 -10.83
C VAL A 161 15.89 10.99 -10.00
N GLY A 162 17.10 11.33 -9.59
CA GLY A 162 17.36 12.51 -8.75
C GLY A 162 16.97 12.30 -7.28
N THR A 163 16.55 13.37 -6.62
CA THR A 163 16.19 13.37 -5.20
C THR A 163 14.67 13.37 -5.01
N THR A 164 14.19 12.60 -4.04
CA THR A 164 12.79 12.67 -3.57
C THR A 164 12.50 14.03 -2.92
N ASP A 165 11.27 14.51 -3.05
CA ASP A 165 10.81 15.68 -2.32
C ASP A 165 10.90 15.47 -0.81
N LYS A 166 10.97 16.58 -0.07
CA LYS A 166 10.93 16.54 1.39
C LYS A 166 9.56 16.05 1.86
N PHE A 167 9.57 15.17 2.84
CA PHE A 167 8.39 14.69 3.53
C PHE A 167 8.65 14.65 5.01
N ASP A 168 7.57 14.76 5.78
CA ASP A 168 7.58 14.63 7.22
C ASP A 168 7.05 13.24 7.57
N LEU A 169 7.73 12.55 8.49
CA LEU A 169 7.27 11.29 9.07
C LEU A 169 7.01 11.53 10.55
N THR A 170 5.77 11.34 10.96
CA THR A 170 5.38 11.36 12.37
C THR A 170 5.09 9.94 12.82
N LEU A 171 5.70 9.51 13.92
CA LEU A 171 5.34 8.30 14.65
C LEU A 171 4.64 8.72 15.93
N ASN A 172 3.41 8.25 16.16
CA ASN A 172 2.71 8.49 17.41
C ASN A 172 2.51 7.19 18.19
N ASN A 173 2.18 7.37 19.47
CA ASN A 173 1.89 6.28 20.39
C ASN A 173 3.05 5.28 20.51
N VAL A 174 4.30 5.78 20.45
CA VAL A 174 5.49 4.99 20.79
C VAL A 174 5.56 4.90 22.31
N VAL A 175 4.90 3.88 22.87
CA VAL A 175 4.82 3.61 24.31
C VAL A 175 5.40 2.24 24.63
#